data_AF-A0A2V2DDT7-F1
#
_entry.id   AF-A0A2V2DDT7-F1
#
_cell.length_a   1.000
_cell.length_b   1.000
_cell.length_c   1.000
_cell.angle_alpha   90.00
_cell.angle_beta   90.00
_cell.angle_gamma   90.00
#
_symmetry.space_group_name_H-M   'P 1'
#
loop_
_entity.id
_entity.type
_entity.pdbx_description
1 polymer ?
#
loop_
_entity_poly.entity_id
_entity_poly.type
_entity_poly.pdbx_seq_one_letter_code
_entity_poly.pdbx_strand_id
1 'polypeptide(L)'
;MKEKFGMKEFVSVRLFSGVFAAFAFAASSYATDWVFDYSNERNVQWSAALGTSESPGYWYDSANPSNYIMGSYSETDSFLVGDESGENTIFIYLDSDVTIGSLTLTGKDYNNSARVQSSGDYTYSLTVLGDVVRAESAQMAFLDRLNVLTIGGNLLLGRNNIQMGDKKVNILGDIISNSPTGVRGNVYAQPGITTASKTFEEGLADPDMIVGGILRNGEGGAPLSMYSKADSSRDTYIRVGGASGNVDIKREAPGSISAVADTVSYFIFANSQDYSSTGNMSENNNYWLSQHGKLAIVMNGTASQEFTGNSLCFQGGVKVLSGSLKLAFNQNGNNYSHYRDSGRTISVTYMTQEGGSTRTTYSHGDLEISGGEFSSSSNAGYGAFRFTNIKYSGGTIALRLDGATSMDSIDLTTYYGRVADSSSGEEVVTWETFAGGTVTRMEGAGKITFNFTGDLVWLVDYESEGKQGVKIISWDALPQELSADDFTANRYSSSGDDYMAQFALYDDGLYVYYTAVPEPAELAVLFGAIALGVAAWRRRKAGR
;
A
#
# COMPACT_ATOMS: atom_id res chain seq x y z
N MET A 1 80.86 23.15 -10.78
CA MET A 1 81.64 23.67 -11.94
C MET A 1 80.86 23.25 -13.18
N LYS A 2 80.16 24.19 -13.85
CA LYS A 2 80.44 24.68 -15.24
C LYS A 2 80.43 23.53 -16.28
N GLU A 3 79.63 23.46 -17.34
CA GLU A 3 79.15 24.43 -18.37
C GLU A 3 78.01 23.73 -19.16
N LYS A 4 76.84 24.33 -19.49
CA LYS A 4 76.49 25.28 -20.57
C LYS A 4 77.01 24.94 -21.99
N PHE A 5 76.09 24.61 -22.90
CA PHE A 5 75.91 25.07 -24.31
C PHE A 5 74.77 24.19 -24.90
N GLY A 6 73.72 24.64 -25.60
CA GLY A 6 73.38 25.90 -26.24
C GLY A 6 72.90 25.62 -27.68
N MET A 7 71.67 26.08 -27.98
CA MET A 7 71.11 26.45 -29.30
C MET A 7 70.18 25.51 -30.12
N LYS A 8 68.94 26.02 -30.22
CA LYS A 8 68.16 26.47 -31.39
C LYS A 8 67.03 25.59 -31.95
N GLU A 9 65.84 26.17 -31.79
CA GLU A 9 64.57 25.94 -32.45
C GLU A 9 64.66 25.89 -33.98
N PHE A 10 63.84 25.03 -34.57
CA PHE A 10 63.08 25.35 -35.78
C PHE A 10 61.66 24.80 -35.61
N VAL A 11 60.71 25.73 -35.49
CA VAL A 11 59.26 25.49 -35.51
C VAL A 11 58.84 25.18 -36.95
N SER A 12 58.17 24.05 -37.16
CA SER A 12 57.41 23.76 -38.38
C SER A 12 55.93 23.63 -38.01
N VAL A 13 55.19 24.70 -38.28
CA VAL A 13 53.73 24.73 -38.24
C VAL A 13 53.22 24.00 -39.48
N ARG A 14 52.52 22.88 -39.29
CA ARG A 14 51.68 22.28 -40.33
C ARG A 14 50.26 22.79 -40.17
N LEU A 15 49.82 23.57 -41.17
CA LEU A 15 48.41 23.84 -41.43
C LEU A 15 47.68 22.51 -41.70
N PHE A 16 46.58 22.27 -40.99
CA PHE A 16 45.51 21.41 -41.48
C PHE A 16 44.24 22.24 -41.62
N SER A 17 43.77 22.26 -42.86
CA SER A 17 42.60 22.94 -43.39
C SER A 17 41.30 22.26 -42.95
N GLY A 18 40.44 23.06 -42.32
CA GLY A 18 38.99 23.17 -42.54
C GLY A 18 38.18 21.91 -42.85
N VAL A 19 37.53 21.38 -41.81
CA VAL A 19 36.14 20.89 -41.90
C VAL A 19 35.34 21.71 -40.89
N PHE A 20 34.60 22.70 -41.38
CA PHE A 20 33.56 23.37 -40.60
C PHE A 20 32.42 22.38 -40.40
N ALA A 21 32.43 21.64 -39.29
CA ALA A 21 31.21 21.05 -38.78
C ALA A 21 30.38 22.20 -38.21
N ALA A 22 29.35 22.60 -38.93
CA ALA A 22 28.30 23.43 -38.38
C ALA A 22 27.62 22.62 -37.26
N PHE A 23 28.06 22.84 -36.01
CA PHE A 23 27.20 22.59 -34.87
C PHE A 23 26.01 23.53 -35.03
N ALA A 24 24.91 23.02 -35.58
CA ALA A 24 23.62 23.58 -35.29
C ALA A 24 23.46 23.46 -33.78
N PHE A 25 23.72 24.56 -33.06
CA PHE A 25 23.12 24.75 -31.76
C PHE A 25 21.62 24.64 -32.00
N ALA A 26 21.04 23.48 -31.72
CA ALA A 26 19.63 23.44 -31.38
C ALA A 26 19.54 24.39 -30.19
N ALA A 27 19.01 25.60 -30.43
CA ALA A 27 18.54 26.42 -29.35
C ALA A 27 17.56 25.52 -28.61
N SER A 28 17.95 25.02 -27.44
CA SER A 28 16.98 24.57 -26.46
C SER A 28 16.13 25.81 -26.22
N SER A 29 14.95 25.88 -26.84
CA SER A 29 13.96 26.87 -26.46
C SER A 29 13.80 26.69 -24.96
N TYR A 30 14.15 27.72 -24.21
CA TYR A 30 13.86 27.73 -22.78
C TYR A 30 12.37 27.44 -22.64
N ALA A 31 12.02 26.46 -21.81
CA ALA A 31 10.63 26.17 -21.51
C ALA A 31 9.94 27.48 -21.11
N THR A 32 8.83 27.80 -21.78
CA THR A 32 8.02 28.95 -21.42
C THR A 32 7.00 28.52 -20.37
N ASP A 33 6.75 29.39 -19.39
CA ASP A 33 5.74 29.16 -18.36
C ASP A 33 4.46 29.91 -18.76
N TRP A 34 3.49 29.16 -19.25
CA TRP A 34 2.21 29.67 -19.74
C TRP A 34 1.16 29.72 -18.63
N VAL A 35 0.44 30.83 -18.52
CA VAL A 35 -0.64 31.02 -17.55
C VAL A 35 -1.96 31.20 -18.28
N PHE A 36 -2.98 30.47 -17.85
CA PHE A 36 -4.32 30.58 -18.43
C PHE A 36 -4.99 31.91 -18.08
N ASP A 37 -5.39 32.67 -19.10
CA ASP A 37 -6.18 33.88 -18.96
C ASP A 37 -7.68 33.56 -18.85
N TYR A 38 -8.11 33.39 -17.61
CA TYR A 38 -9.51 33.11 -17.26
C TYR A 38 -10.46 34.31 -17.41
N SER A 39 -9.95 35.49 -17.75
CA SER A 39 -10.79 36.68 -17.98
C SER A 39 -11.56 36.61 -19.30
N ASN A 40 -11.07 35.81 -20.26
CA ASN A 40 -11.64 35.70 -21.59
C ASN A 40 -12.66 34.55 -21.72
N GLU A 41 -12.31 33.34 -21.29
CA GLU A 41 -13.15 32.15 -21.39
C GLU A 41 -12.83 31.21 -20.22
N ARG A 42 -13.81 30.41 -19.79
CA ARG A 42 -13.67 29.49 -18.65
C ARG A 42 -13.94 28.05 -19.01
N ASN A 43 -14.54 27.80 -20.17
CA ASN A 43 -14.76 26.47 -20.72
C ASN A 43 -14.20 26.44 -22.13
N VAL A 44 -13.03 25.84 -22.32
CA VAL A 44 -12.34 25.92 -23.60
C VAL A 44 -11.75 24.59 -24.03
N GLN A 45 -11.83 24.31 -25.33
CA GLN A 45 -11.10 23.21 -25.95
C GLN A 45 -9.61 23.53 -25.97
N TRP A 46 -8.75 22.55 -25.74
CA TRP A 46 -7.31 22.74 -25.70
C TRP A 46 -6.80 23.39 -26.98
N SER A 47 -7.19 22.89 -28.16
CA SER A 47 -6.79 23.46 -29.44
C SER A 47 -7.19 24.93 -29.60
N ALA A 48 -8.41 25.29 -29.18
CA ALA A 48 -8.91 26.66 -29.23
C ALA A 48 -8.14 27.57 -28.27
N ALA A 49 -7.71 27.05 -27.11
CA ALA A 49 -6.96 27.81 -26.13
C ALA A 49 -5.55 28.20 -26.60
N LEU A 50 -4.98 27.48 -27.56
CA LEU A 50 -3.69 27.85 -28.17
C LEU A 50 -3.81 29.01 -29.15
N GLY A 51 -5.01 29.35 -29.62
CA GLY A 51 -5.22 30.35 -30.67
C GLY A 51 -4.78 29.84 -32.05
N THR A 52 -4.45 30.77 -32.94
CA THR A 52 -3.98 30.48 -34.30
C THR A 52 -2.75 31.33 -34.61
N SER A 53 -2.17 31.17 -35.80
CA SER A 53 -1.12 32.08 -36.26
C SER A 53 -1.57 33.54 -36.42
N GLU A 54 -2.90 33.80 -36.45
CA GLU A 54 -3.49 35.11 -36.72
C GLU A 54 -4.25 35.70 -35.52
N SER A 55 -4.57 34.89 -34.50
CA SER A 55 -5.32 35.31 -33.31
C SER A 55 -4.71 34.68 -32.06
N PRO A 56 -4.50 35.46 -30.99
CA PRO A 56 -3.99 34.94 -29.73
C PRO A 56 -4.95 33.92 -29.13
N GLY A 57 -4.37 32.95 -28.44
CA GLY A 57 -5.10 32.04 -27.55
C GLY A 57 -5.39 32.66 -26.19
N TYR A 58 -5.62 31.80 -25.20
CA TYR A 58 -5.92 32.17 -23.81
C TYR A 58 -4.76 31.85 -22.86
N TRP A 59 -3.55 31.68 -23.37
CA TRP A 59 -2.36 31.44 -22.56
C TRP A 59 -1.38 32.59 -22.76
N TYR A 60 -0.97 33.25 -21.67
CA TYR A 60 0.06 34.27 -21.71
C TYR A 60 1.35 33.80 -21.02
N ASP A 61 2.48 34.31 -21.48
CA ASP A 61 3.79 34.06 -20.90
C ASP A 61 3.88 34.74 -19.52
N SER A 62 4.15 33.97 -18.47
CA SER A 62 4.27 34.51 -17.11
C SER A 62 5.37 35.59 -16.98
N ALA A 63 6.42 35.53 -17.80
CA ALA A 63 7.48 36.55 -17.84
C ALA A 63 7.06 37.81 -18.61
N ASN A 64 6.05 37.70 -19.48
CA ASN A 64 5.50 38.81 -20.25
C ASN A 64 4.00 38.62 -20.55
N PRO A 65 3.09 39.07 -19.66
CA PRO A 65 1.64 38.86 -19.81
C PRO A 65 0.97 39.51 -21.03
N SER A 66 1.72 40.25 -21.84
CA SER A 66 1.25 40.75 -23.15
C SER A 66 1.53 39.77 -24.30
N ASN A 67 2.32 38.72 -24.07
CA ASN A 67 2.69 37.72 -25.06
C ASN A 67 1.82 36.48 -24.90
N TYR A 68 0.96 36.20 -25.88
CA TYR A 68 0.06 35.07 -25.87
C TYR A 68 0.52 33.98 -26.84
N ILE A 69 0.15 32.73 -26.58
CA ILE A 69 0.34 31.63 -27.53
C ILE A 69 -0.41 31.96 -28.83
N MET A 70 0.24 31.70 -29.97
CA MET A 70 -0.26 31.92 -31.33
C MET A 70 -0.28 30.59 -32.13
N GLY A 71 -1.00 29.59 -31.62
CA GLY A 71 -1.30 28.33 -32.30
C GLY A 71 -0.37 27.14 -32.02
N SER A 72 0.77 27.34 -31.35
CA SER A 72 1.69 26.23 -31.01
C SER A 72 2.51 26.49 -29.75
N TYR A 73 2.92 25.42 -29.09
CA TYR A 73 3.75 25.42 -27.88
C TYR A 73 4.82 24.32 -27.99
N SER A 74 5.83 24.35 -27.11
CA SER A 74 6.79 23.25 -26.98
C SER A 74 6.29 22.23 -25.96
N GLU A 75 6.48 20.93 -26.22
CA GLU A 75 6.16 19.88 -25.23
C GLU A 75 6.95 20.01 -23.92
N THR A 76 8.00 20.83 -23.89
CA THR A 76 8.76 21.15 -22.67
C THR A 76 8.18 22.31 -21.86
N ASP A 77 7.18 23.01 -22.39
CA ASP A 77 6.60 24.19 -21.75
C ASP A 77 5.76 23.81 -20.52
N SER A 78 5.70 24.73 -19.55
CA SER A 78 4.90 24.57 -18.35
C SER A 78 3.56 25.29 -18.50
N PHE A 79 2.50 24.74 -17.90
CA PHE A 79 1.17 25.33 -17.93
C PHE A 79 0.63 25.52 -16.52
N LEU A 80 0.08 26.69 -16.23
CA LEU A 80 -0.63 27.01 -15.00
C LEU A 80 -2.12 27.24 -15.30
N VAL A 81 -2.97 26.44 -14.66
CA VAL A 81 -4.44 26.50 -14.80
C VAL A 81 -5.07 26.74 -13.45
N GLY A 82 -5.96 27.72 -13.37
CA GLY A 82 -6.79 27.97 -12.20
C GLY A 82 -6.97 29.46 -11.94
N ASP A 83 -7.86 29.77 -10.99
CA ASP A 83 -8.21 31.13 -10.61
C ASP A 83 -7.96 31.32 -9.11
N GLU A 84 -6.94 32.08 -8.75
CA GLU A 84 -6.62 32.36 -7.34
C GLU A 84 -7.54 33.42 -6.71
N SER A 85 -8.31 34.16 -7.52
CA SER A 85 -9.25 35.17 -7.00
C SER A 85 -10.44 34.53 -6.28
N GLY A 86 -10.74 33.27 -6.57
CA GLY A 86 -11.74 32.50 -5.85
C GLY A 86 -13.15 32.58 -6.41
N GLU A 87 -13.33 33.05 -7.65
CA GLU A 87 -14.66 33.28 -8.20
C GLU A 87 -15.20 32.11 -9.03
N ASN A 88 -14.38 31.33 -9.76
CA ASN A 88 -14.90 30.37 -10.74
C ASN A 88 -14.08 29.10 -10.97
N THR A 89 -14.73 28.05 -11.46
CA THR A 89 -14.08 26.83 -11.97
C THR A 89 -13.66 27.02 -13.42
N ILE A 90 -12.44 26.58 -13.75
CA ILE A 90 -11.88 26.60 -15.11
C ILE A 90 -11.89 25.17 -15.66
N PHE A 91 -12.42 25.01 -16.87
CA PHE A 91 -12.45 23.75 -17.59
C PHE A 91 -11.62 23.82 -18.87
N ILE A 92 -10.60 22.98 -18.92
CA ILE A 92 -9.82 22.69 -20.12
C ILE A 92 -10.26 21.34 -20.65
N TYR A 93 -10.87 21.34 -21.84
CA TYR A 93 -11.33 20.15 -22.53
C TYR A 93 -10.29 19.72 -23.57
N LEU A 94 -9.70 18.54 -23.42
CA LEU A 94 -8.77 18.00 -24.41
C LEU A 94 -9.56 17.49 -25.61
N ASP A 95 -9.25 17.97 -26.81
CA ASP A 95 -9.78 17.52 -28.10
C ASP A 95 -8.74 16.83 -28.98
N SER A 96 -7.56 16.60 -28.42
CA SER A 96 -6.48 15.75 -28.93
C SER A 96 -5.71 15.17 -27.74
N ASP A 97 -4.84 14.20 -27.99
CA ASP A 97 -3.81 13.85 -26.99
C ASP A 97 -2.87 15.06 -26.80
N VAL A 98 -2.45 15.29 -25.56
CA VAL A 98 -1.64 16.46 -25.17
C VAL A 98 -0.40 16.01 -24.40
N THR A 99 0.75 16.60 -24.75
CA THR A 99 2.02 16.41 -24.04
C THR A 99 2.59 17.76 -23.64
N ILE A 100 2.84 17.98 -22.35
CA ILE A 100 3.37 19.24 -21.80
C ILE A 100 4.50 18.96 -20.81
N GLY A 101 5.31 19.99 -20.52
CA GLY A 101 6.49 19.88 -19.69
C GLY A 101 6.13 19.73 -18.23
N SER A 102 5.35 20.67 -17.69
CA SER A 102 4.83 20.61 -16.32
C SER A 102 3.42 21.21 -16.24
N LEU A 103 2.68 20.86 -15.18
CA LEU A 103 1.32 21.36 -14.97
C LEU A 103 1.15 21.83 -13.54
N THR A 104 0.77 23.09 -13.36
CA THR A 104 0.37 23.66 -12.07
C THR A 104 -1.14 23.92 -12.06
N LEU A 105 -1.82 23.40 -11.05
CA LEU A 105 -3.26 23.56 -10.85
C LEU A 105 -3.50 24.45 -9.61
N THR A 106 -4.18 25.57 -9.80
CA THR A 106 -4.61 26.50 -8.75
C THR A 106 -6.15 26.45 -8.57
N GLY A 107 -6.70 27.08 -7.52
CA GLY A 107 -8.16 27.23 -7.37
C GLY A 107 -8.68 27.09 -5.94
N LYS A 108 -9.43 28.09 -5.48
CA LYS A 108 -9.72 28.30 -4.06
C LYS A 108 -10.56 27.23 -3.35
N ASP A 109 -11.48 26.54 -4.01
CA ASP A 109 -12.42 25.58 -3.39
C ASP A 109 -13.06 24.61 -4.41
N TYR A 110 -14.07 23.84 -4.02
CA TYR A 110 -14.73 22.91 -4.95
C TYR A 110 -15.41 23.63 -6.14
N ASN A 111 -15.98 24.81 -5.89
CA ASN A 111 -16.68 25.64 -6.87
C ASN A 111 -15.71 26.57 -7.63
N ASN A 112 -14.47 26.70 -7.15
CA ASN A 112 -13.34 27.31 -7.83
C ASN A 112 -12.18 26.31 -7.92
N SER A 113 -12.19 25.49 -8.97
CA SER A 113 -11.16 24.49 -9.21
C SER A 113 -10.63 24.57 -10.64
N ALA A 114 -9.39 24.16 -10.83
CA ALA A 114 -8.87 23.84 -12.15
C ALA A 114 -9.26 22.40 -12.53
N ARG A 115 -9.82 22.24 -13.73
CA ARG A 115 -10.26 20.95 -14.28
C ARG A 115 -9.67 20.75 -15.67
N VAL A 116 -8.92 19.67 -15.83
CA VAL A 116 -8.45 19.22 -17.14
C VAL A 116 -9.08 17.87 -17.43
N GLN A 117 -9.82 17.77 -18.54
CA GLN A 117 -10.59 16.57 -18.85
C GLN A 117 -10.76 16.35 -20.36
N SER A 118 -11.08 15.14 -20.78
CA SER A 118 -11.35 14.86 -22.20
C SER A 118 -12.70 15.44 -22.65
N SER A 119 -12.74 16.01 -23.86
CA SER A 119 -13.99 16.45 -24.52
C SER A 119 -14.87 15.30 -25.02
N GLY A 120 -14.28 14.13 -25.28
CA GLY A 120 -14.95 12.96 -25.84
C GLY A 120 -15.19 11.84 -24.85
N ASP A 121 -15.42 12.14 -23.56
CA ASP A 121 -15.58 11.17 -22.45
C ASP A 121 -14.56 10.01 -22.52
N TYR A 122 -13.40 10.18 -21.88
CA TYR A 122 -12.34 9.17 -21.83
C TYR A 122 -11.72 8.80 -23.19
N THR A 123 -11.66 9.76 -24.12
CA THR A 123 -11.05 9.56 -25.45
C THR A 123 -9.58 10.00 -25.50
N TYR A 124 -9.28 11.15 -24.92
CA TYR A 124 -7.96 11.80 -25.06
C TYR A 124 -7.10 11.65 -23.81
N SER A 125 -5.79 11.64 -24.01
CA SER A 125 -4.78 11.42 -22.97
C SER A 125 -4.00 12.69 -22.66
N LEU A 126 -3.55 12.81 -21.42
CA LEU A 126 -2.65 13.87 -20.97
C LEU A 126 -1.33 13.25 -20.53
N THR A 127 -0.24 13.72 -21.10
CA THR A 127 1.13 13.40 -20.67
C THR A 127 1.79 14.67 -20.16
N VAL A 128 2.20 14.66 -18.89
CA VAL A 128 3.04 15.69 -18.28
C VAL A 128 4.42 15.08 -18.12
N LEU A 129 5.44 15.62 -18.79
CA LEU A 129 6.79 15.05 -18.79
C LEU A 129 7.50 15.18 -17.44
N GLY A 130 7.21 16.26 -16.71
CA GLY A 130 7.72 16.56 -15.38
C GLY A 130 6.63 16.44 -14.32
N ASP A 131 6.66 17.38 -13.37
CA ASP A 131 5.78 17.35 -12.20
C ASP A 131 4.38 17.90 -12.50
N VAL A 132 3.40 17.35 -11.79
CA VAL A 132 2.10 17.99 -11.59
C VAL A 132 2.08 18.60 -10.19
N VAL A 133 1.85 19.90 -10.11
CA VAL A 133 1.80 20.65 -8.86
C VAL A 133 0.39 21.13 -8.63
N ARG A 134 -0.23 20.72 -7.53
CA ARG A 134 -1.47 21.32 -7.06
C ARG A 134 -1.10 22.37 -6.03
N ALA A 135 -1.19 23.63 -6.42
CA ALA A 135 -0.67 24.77 -5.65
C ALA A 135 -1.27 24.86 -4.24
N GLU A 136 -0.57 25.57 -3.36
CA GLU A 136 -1.02 25.78 -1.97
C GLU A 136 -2.27 26.66 -1.86
N SER A 137 -2.42 27.59 -2.80
CA SER A 137 -3.62 28.40 -2.98
C SER A 137 -4.84 27.52 -3.31
N ALA A 138 -4.61 26.29 -3.79
CA ALA A 138 -5.67 25.42 -4.22
C ALA A 138 -6.22 24.50 -3.13
N GLN A 139 -7.55 24.43 -3.02
CA GLN A 139 -8.23 23.44 -2.17
C GLN A 139 -8.69 22.20 -2.95
N MET A 140 -8.92 22.33 -4.26
CA MET A 140 -9.40 21.23 -5.10
C MET A 140 -8.91 21.41 -6.54
N ALA A 141 -8.47 20.31 -7.17
CA ALA A 141 -8.19 20.24 -8.59
C ALA A 141 -8.63 18.90 -9.17
N PHE A 142 -8.87 18.85 -10.48
CA PHE A 142 -9.36 17.67 -11.17
C PHE A 142 -8.53 17.40 -12.43
N LEU A 143 -8.00 16.19 -12.50
CA LEU A 143 -7.57 15.56 -13.75
C LEU A 143 -8.54 14.40 -13.92
N ASP A 144 -9.50 14.52 -14.84
CA ASP A 144 -10.65 13.61 -14.84
C ASP A 144 -11.06 13.25 -16.26
N ARG A 145 -11.70 12.10 -16.43
CA ARG A 145 -12.20 11.64 -17.73
C ARG A 145 -11.15 11.52 -18.82
N LEU A 146 -9.89 11.27 -18.47
CA LEU A 146 -8.82 11.03 -19.43
C LEU A 146 -8.79 9.54 -19.81
N ASN A 147 -8.36 9.26 -21.05
CA ASN A 147 -8.06 7.89 -21.46
C ASN A 147 -6.83 7.36 -20.73
N VAL A 148 -5.75 8.15 -20.73
CA VAL A 148 -4.57 7.90 -19.91
C VAL A 148 -4.07 9.23 -19.35
N LEU A 149 -3.87 9.29 -18.04
CA LEU A 149 -3.08 10.33 -17.39
C LEU A 149 -1.66 9.79 -17.14
N THR A 150 -0.65 10.45 -17.68
CA THR A 150 0.76 10.16 -17.41
C THR A 150 1.44 11.37 -16.79
N ILE A 151 2.08 11.18 -15.64
CA ILE A 151 2.93 12.17 -14.96
C ILE A 151 4.34 11.58 -14.90
N GLY A 152 5.28 12.17 -15.62
CA GLY A 152 6.65 11.71 -15.73
C GLY A 152 7.51 12.03 -14.50
N GLY A 153 7.13 13.06 -13.76
CA GLY A 153 7.71 13.41 -12.46
C GLY A 153 6.80 13.03 -11.28
N ASN A 154 6.76 13.91 -10.29
CA ASN A 154 6.01 13.77 -9.06
C ASN A 154 4.63 14.42 -9.17
N LEU A 155 3.70 13.94 -8.33
CA LEU A 155 2.49 14.67 -7.98
C LEU A 155 2.70 15.38 -6.64
N LEU A 156 2.75 16.71 -6.66
CA LEU A 156 2.97 17.55 -5.48
C LEU A 156 1.64 18.16 -5.02
N LEU A 157 1.24 17.89 -3.78
CA LEU A 157 0.00 18.38 -3.18
C LEU A 157 0.29 19.47 -2.14
N GLY A 158 0.05 20.74 -2.48
CA GLY A 158 0.29 21.87 -1.58
C GLY A 158 -0.61 21.93 -0.33
N ARG A 159 -1.89 21.50 -0.37
CA ARG A 159 -2.98 21.52 0.65
C ARG A 159 -4.30 20.88 0.15
N ASN A 160 -4.99 20.01 0.88
CA ASN A 160 -6.31 19.46 0.49
C ASN A 160 -6.25 18.56 -0.77
N ASN A 161 -7.13 18.75 -1.75
CA ASN A 161 -7.64 17.64 -2.57
C ASN A 161 -7.18 17.70 -4.04
N ILE A 162 -6.96 16.55 -4.64
CA ILE A 162 -6.94 16.35 -6.10
C ILE A 162 -7.72 15.09 -6.45
N GLN A 163 -8.51 15.11 -7.51
CA GLN A 163 -9.22 13.95 -8.03
C GLN A 163 -8.61 13.49 -9.35
N MET A 164 -8.51 12.16 -9.51
CA MET A 164 -8.04 11.45 -10.70
C MET A 164 -9.04 10.38 -11.10
N GLY A 165 -9.93 10.68 -12.05
CA GLY A 165 -11.02 9.81 -12.47
C GLY A 165 -10.84 9.30 -13.89
N ASP A 166 -9.72 8.62 -14.14
CA ASP A 166 -9.26 8.29 -15.49
C ASP A 166 -9.28 6.78 -15.77
N LYS A 167 -9.31 6.38 -17.05
CA LYS A 167 -9.22 4.96 -17.43
C LYS A 167 -7.90 4.31 -17.00
N LYS A 168 -6.81 5.09 -16.98
CA LYS A 168 -5.49 4.65 -16.53
C LYS A 168 -4.72 5.85 -15.97
N VAL A 169 -4.04 5.65 -14.84
CA VAL A 169 -3.18 6.67 -14.24
C VAL A 169 -1.77 6.11 -14.07
N ASN A 170 -0.77 6.80 -14.63
CA ASN A 170 0.64 6.48 -14.48
C ASN A 170 1.36 7.69 -13.89
N ILE A 171 1.96 7.55 -12.72
CA ILE A 171 2.82 8.55 -12.09
C ILE A 171 4.18 7.88 -11.95
N LEU A 172 5.21 8.35 -12.65
CA LEU A 172 6.52 7.71 -12.63
C LEU A 172 7.31 8.05 -11.36
N GLY A 173 7.09 9.24 -10.78
CA GLY A 173 7.68 9.67 -9.52
C GLY A 173 6.81 9.39 -8.29
N ASP A 174 7.00 10.22 -7.27
CA ASP A 174 6.32 10.14 -5.98
C ASP A 174 4.95 10.84 -6.00
N ILE A 175 4.09 10.48 -5.05
CA ILE A 175 2.99 11.33 -4.61
C ILE A 175 3.38 11.94 -3.26
N ILE A 176 3.42 13.27 -3.20
CA ILE A 176 3.96 13.99 -2.05
C ILE A 176 2.92 14.98 -1.51
N SER A 177 2.52 14.81 -0.25
CA SER A 177 1.80 15.85 0.49
C SER A 177 2.80 16.92 0.93
N ASN A 178 2.86 18.04 0.21
CA ASN A 178 3.86 19.09 0.39
C ASN A 178 3.25 20.38 0.96
N SER A 179 2.41 20.27 1.99
CA SER A 179 1.81 21.44 2.63
C SER A 179 2.72 22.07 3.67
N PRO A 180 3.18 23.33 3.50
CA PRO A 180 3.98 24.01 4.52
C PRO A 180 3.16 24.31 5.79
N THR A 181 1.83 24.37 5.68
CA THR A 181 0.96 24.60 6.84
C THR A 181 0.55 23.31 7.56
N GLY A 182 1.13 22.16 7.21
CA GLY A 182 0.77 20.85 7.79
C GLY A 182 -0.62 20.32 7.41
N VAL A 183 -1.32 20.93 6.44
CA VAL A 183 -2.66 20.50 6.02
C VAL A 183 -2.55 19.25 5.16
N ARG A 184 -3.39 18.25 5.46
CA ARG A 184 -3.42 16.97 4.76
C ARG A 184 -3.62 17.14 3.25
N GLY A 185 -2.81 16.44 2.46
CA GLY A 185 -3.03 16.22 1.04
C GLY A 185 -3.91 14.99 0.84
N ASN A 186 -4.94 15.09 0.01
CA ASN A 186 -5.86 14.00 -0.33
C ASN A 186 -5.82 13.76 -1.84
N VAL A 187 -5.53 12.53 -2.25
CA VAL A 187 -5.68 12.07 -3.63
C VAL A 187 -6.92 11.19 -3.70
N TYR A 188 -7.89 11.59 -4.50
CA TYR A 188 -9.10 10.83 -4.78
C TYR A 188 -8.95 10.12 -6.10
N ALA A 189 -8.44 8.90 -6.07
CA ALA A 189 -8.18 8.09 -7.24
C ALA A 189 -9.36 7.17 -7.55
N GLN A 190 -9.94 7.35 -8.73
CA GLN A 190 -10.95 6.48 -9.35
C GLN A 190 -10.41 5.90 -10.68
N PRO A 191 -9.29 5.16 -10.66
CA PRO A 191 -8.68 4.66 -11.87
C PRO A 191 -9.47 3.49 -12.47
N GLY A 192 -9.38 3.32 -13.79
CA GLY A 192 -10.05 2.26 -14.54
C GLY A 192 -11.56 2.41 -14.61
N ILE A 193 -12.09 3.62 -14.44
CA ILE A 193 -13.48 3.90 -14.75
C ILE A 193 -13.77 3.56 -16.22
N THR A 194 -14.93 2.96 -16.50
CA THR A 194 -15.33 2.48 -17.84
C THR A 194 -14.46 1.38 -18.46
N THR A 195 -13.50 0.80 -17.72
CA THR A 195 -12.72 -0.34 -18.19
C THR A 195 -13.39 -1.67 -17.82
N ALA A 196 -13.01 -2.75 -18.49
CA ALA A 196 -13.50 -4.08 -18.16
C ALA A 196 -12.99 -4.54 -16.79
N SER A 197 -13.77 -5.38 -16.11
CA SER A 197 -13.32 -6.08 -14.89
C SER A 197 -12.09 -6.93 -15.19
N LYS A 198 -11.17 -6.98 -14.24
CA LYS A 198 -9.94 -7.79 -14.30
C LYS A 198 -10.04 -8.91 -13.27
N THR A 199 -9.46 -10.06 -13.59
CA THR A 199 -9.06 -11.03 -12.57
C THR A 199 -7.95 -10.45 -11.69
N PHE A 200 -7.67 -11.09 -10.55
CA PHE A 200 -6.58 -10.67 -9.68
C PHE A 200 -5.23 -10.66 -10.40
N GLU A 201 -4.95 -11.70 -11.19
CA GLU A 201 -3.71 -11.85 -11.95
C GLU A 201 -3.57 -10.78 -13.04
N GLU A 202 -4.65 -10.48 -13.78
CA GLU A 202 -4.67 -9.41 -14.78
C GLU A 202 -4.47 -8.03 -14.12
N GLY A 203 -5.13 -7.77 -13.00
CA GLY A 203 -4.98 -6.52 -12.25
C GLY A 203 -3.61 -6.34 -11.61
N LEU A 204 -2.93 -7.44 -11.26
CA LEU A 204 -1.56 -7.41 -10.78
C LEU A 204 -0.56 -7.08 -11.91
N ALA A 205 -0.78 -7.65 -13.10
CA ALA A 205 0.06 -7.44 -14.27
C ALA A 205 -0.14 -6.06 -14.92
N ASP A 206 -1.38 -5.58 -14.96
CA ASP A 206 -1.77 -4.26 -15.46
C ASP A 206 -2.67 -3.53 -14.44
N PRO A 207 -2.11 -2.89 -13.40
CA PRO A 207 -2.89 -2.14 -12.41
C PRO A 207 -3.59 -0.93 -13.03
N ASP A 208 -4.76 -0.53 -12.55
CA ASP A 208 -5.47 0.65 -13.07
C ASP A 208 -4.74 1.96 -12.77
N MET A 209 -4.00 2.00 -11.66
CA MET A 209 -3.09 3.08 -11.32
C MET A 209 -1.71 2.56 -10.93
N ILE A 210 -0.67 3.22 -11.43
CA ILE A 210 0.73 2.93 -11.12
C ILE A 210 1.39 4.21 -10.59
N VAL A 211 1.96 4.13 -9.39
CA VAL A 211 2.92 5.10 -8.85
C VAL A 211 4.28 4.41 -8.81
N GLY A 212 5.20 4.84 -9.67
CA GLY A 212 6.54 4.31 -9.81
C GLY A 212 7.43 4.62 -8.61
N GLY A 213 7.26 5.80 -8.02
CA GLY A 213 7.83 6.17 -6.74
C GLY A 213 6.97 5.76 -5.55
N ILE A 214 7.06 6.52 -4.46
CA ILE A 214 6.36 6.24 -3.21
C ILE A 214 5.31 7.28 -2.86
N LEU A 215 4.44 6.90 -1.94
CA LEU A 215 3.58 7.82 -1.22
C LEU A 215 4.33 8.36 0.00
N ARG A 216 4.36 9.68 0.19
CA ARG A 216 4.98 10.27 1.38
C ARG A 216 4.44 11.65 1.73
N ASN A 217 4.68 12.04 2.97
CA ASN A 217 4.64 13.45 3.35
C ASN A 217 5.97 14.15 2.98
N GLY A 218 5.87 15.41 2.58
CA GLY A 218 7.00 16.29 2.30
C GLY A 218 7.62 16.88 3.58
N GLU A 219 8.54 17.82 3.41
CA GLU A 219 9.31 18.41 4.51
C GLU A 219 8.45 19.11 5.58
N GLY A 220 7.25 19.60 5.21
CA GLY A 220 6.27 20.18 6.12
C GLY A 220 5.55 19.17 7.03
N GLY A 221 5.81 17.87 6.87
CA GLY A 221 5.23 16.81 7.72
C GLY A 221 3.75 16.55 7.49
N ALA A 222 3.11 17.26 6.56
CA ALA A 222 1.68 17.18 6.29
C ALA A 222 1.25 15.76 5.89
N PRO A 223 0.25 15.14 6.55
CA PRO A 223 -0.20 13.80 6.19
C PRO A 223 -0.64 13.71 4.72
N LEU A 224 -0.47 12.55 4.11
CA LEU A 224 -1.06 12.20 2.83
C LEU A 224 -2.20 11.22 3.06
N SER A 225 -3.29 11.33 2.30
CA SER A 225 -4.31 10.30 2.21
C SER A 225 -4.54 9.93 0.76
N MET A 226 -4.38 8.64 0.47
CA MET A 226 -4.72 8.06 -0.82
C MET A 226 -6.08 7.39 -0.71
N TYR A 227 -7.09 7.94 -1.38
CA TYR A 227 -8.43 7.38 -1.46
C TYR A 227 -8.58 6.61 -2.77
N SER A 228 -8.95 5.34 -2.67
CA SER A 228 -9.52 4.59 -3.78
C SER A 228 -11.04 4.82 -3.77
N LYS A 229 -11.53 5.50 -4.80
CA LYS A 229 -12.95 5.69 -5.11
C LYS A 229 -13.36 4.65 -6.16
N ALA A 230 -13.27 3.38 -5.78
CA ALA A 230 -13.52 2.28 -6.71
C ALA A 230 -14.95 2.31 -7.26
N ASP A 231 -15.09 1.81 -8.48
CA ASP A 231 -16.38 1.56 -9.13
C ASP A 231 -17.15 0.47 -8.35
N SER A 232 -18.48 0.58 -8.30
CA SER A 232 -19.35 -0.42 -7.69
C SER A 232 -19.45 -1.73 -8.49
N SER A 233 -18.96 -1.75 -9.74
CA SER A 233 -19.14 -2.86 -10.67
C SER A 233 -17.90 -3.74 -10.86
N ARG A 234 -16.72 -3.33 -10.40
CA ARG A 234 -15.46 -4.06 -10.58
C ARG A 234 -14.42 -3.77 -9.50
N ASP A 235 -13.47 -4.67 -9.37
CA ASP A 235 -12.28 -4.47 -8.54
C ASP A 235 -11.38 -3.39 -9.12
N THR A 236 -10.63 -2.70 -8.26
CA THR A 236 -9.71 -1.62 -8.63
C THR A 236 -8.31 -1.95 -8.15
N TYR A 237 -7.31 -1.76 -9.02
CA TYR A 237 -5.92 -2.14 -8.73
C TYR A 237 -5.02 -0.90 -8.72
N ILE A 238 -4.42 -0.59 -7.56
CA ILE A 238 -3.52 0.55 -7.38
C ILE A 238 -2.17 0.01 -6.92
N ARG A 239 -1.13 0.19 -7.72
CA ARG A 239 0.25 -0.21 -7.38
C ARG A 239 1.10 1.01 -7.03
N VAL A 240 1.85 0.91 -5.94
CA VAL A 240 2.79 1.94 -5.47
C VAL A 240 4.15 1.32 -5.15
N GLY A 241 5.23 2.09 -5.29
CA GLY A 241 6.58 1.66 -4.89
C GLY A 241 6.79 1.60 -3.37
N GLY A 242 5.85 2.10 -2.57
CA GLY A 242 5.93 2.10 -1.10
C GLY A 242 5.11 3.22 -0.46
N ALA A 243 4.98 3.18 0.86
CA ALA A 243 4.42 4.27 1.67
C ALA A 243 5.34 4.59 2.85
N SER A 244 5.70 5.87 3.00
CA SER A 244 6.62 6.36 4.02
C SER A 244 6.09 7.56 4.79
N GLY A 245 6.33 7.60 6.10
CA GLY A 245 5.91 8.68 6.98
C GLY A 245 4.41 8.62 7.30
N ASN A 246 3.70 9.74 7.27
CA ASN A 246 2.27 9.77 7.63
C ASN A 246 1.39 9.67 6.39
N VAL A 247 1.09 8.44 5.96
CA VAL A 247 0.33 8.14 4.74
C VAL A 247 -0.85 7.24 5.09
N ASP A 248 -2.06 7.79 4.97
CA ASP A 248 -3.26 6.99 5.08
C ASP A 248 -3.62 6.36 3.74
N ILE A 249 -4.17 5.15 3.79
CA ILE A 249 -4.74 4.45 2.64
C ILE A 249 -6.20 4.19 2.92
N LYS A 250 -7.06 4.67 2.04
CA LYS A 250 -8.49 4.66 2.26
C LYS A 250 -9.21 4.11 1.06
N ARG A 251 -10.30 3.40 1.32
CA ARG A 251 -11.34 3.17 0.33
C ARG A 251 -12.52 4.05 0.69
N GLU A 252 -12.99 4.85 -0.26
CA GLU A 252 -14.21 5.64 -0.09
C GLU A 252 -15.35 4.92 -0.84
N ALA A 253 -16.49 4.70 -0.18
CA ALA A 253 -17.65 4.15 -0.87
C ALA A 253 -18.15 5.10 -1.98
N PRO A 254 -18.68 4.56 -3.09
CA PRO A 254 -19.37 5.37 -4.06
C PRO A 254 -20.53 6.14 -3.40
N GLY A 255 -20.63 7.45 -3.64
CA GLY A 255 -21.56 8.36 -2.96
C GLY A 255 -23.06 8.06 -3.13
N SER A 256 -23.44 7.10 -3.98
CA SER A 256 -24.81 6.57 -4.08
C SER A 256 -24.86 5.12 -3.58
N ILE A 257 -25.23 4.95 -2.31
CA ILE A 257 -25.33 3.68 -1.56
C ILE A 257 -26.45 2.72 -2.08
N SER A 258 -27.12 3.02 -3.18
CA SER A 258 -28.29 2.24 -3.63
C SER A 258 -27.98 0.85 -4.19
N ALA A 259 -26.71 0.51 -4.44
CA ALA A 259 -26.31 -0.80 -4.95
C ALA A 259 -25.29 -1.50 -4.04
N VAL A 260 -25.54 -2.79 -3.77
CA VAL A 260 -24.57 -3.72 -3.20
C VAL A 260 -23.46 -3.91 -4.23
N ALA A 261 -22.25 -3.51 -3.87
CA ALA A 261 -21.02 -3.59 -4.62
C ALA A 261 -19.97 -4.31 -3.78
N ASP A 262 -19.90 -5.64 -3.88
CA ASP A 262 -18.87 -6.44 -3.21
C ASP A 262 -17.53 -6.40 -3.97
N THR A 263 -17.09 -5.20 -4.36
CA THR A 263 -15.85 -4.98 -5.10
C THR A 263 -14.69 -4.69 -4.16
N VAL A 264 -13.48 -5.01 -4.59
CA VAL A 264 -12.25 -4.87 -3.81
C VAL A 264 -11.33 -3.82 -4.42
N SER A 265 -10.82 -2.92 -3.59
CA SER A 265 -9.69 -2.05 -3.91
C SER A 265 -8.43 -2.77 -3.47
N TYR A 266 -7.64 -3.29 -4.42
CA TYR A 266 -6.34 -3.86 -4.16
C TYR A 266 -5.28 -2.77 -4.14
N PHE A 267 -4.66 -2.58 -2.98
CA PHE A 267 -3.53 -1.70 -2.81
C PHE A 267 -2.23 -2.51 -2.79
N ILE A 268 -1.43 -2.40 -3.85
CA ILE A 268 -0.29 -3.27 -4.14
C ILE A 268 1.01 -2.53 -3.86
N PHE A 269 1.79 -3.03 -2.92
CA PHE A 269 3.11 -2.54 -2.56
C PHE A 269 4.19 -3.29 -3.34
N ALA A 270 4.91 -2.55 -4.19
CA ALA A 270 6.00 -3.05 -5.03
C ALA A 270 7.37 -2.59 -4.52
N ASN A 271 7.56 -2.59 -3.21
CA ASN A 271 8.71 -2.01 -2.54
C ASN A 271 10.04 -2.59 -3.04
N SER A 272 10.93 -1.72 -3.50
CA SER A 272 12.32 -2.04 -3.84
C SER A 272 13.29 -1.83 -2.66
N GLN A 273 12.83 -1.15 -1.61
CA GLN A 273 13.56 -0.92 -0.36
C GLN A 273 12.56 -0.86 0.81
N ASP A 274 13.07 -0.88 2.04
CA ASP A 274 12.20 -0.87 3.22
C ASP A 274 11.53 0.50 3.41
N TYR A 275 10.22 0.48 3.63
CA TYR A 275 9.42 1.66 3.94
C TYR A 275 8.53 1.40 5.15
N SER A 276 8.22 2.47 5.88
CA SER A 276 7.39 2.42 7.08
C SER A 276 6.45 3.63 7.14
N SER A 277 5.18 3.37 7.42
CA SER A 277 4.17 4.41 7.58
C SER A 277 3.41 4.31 8.90
N THR A 278 3.09 5.46 9.47
CA THR A 278 2.26 5.60 10.67
C THR A 278 0.79 5.85 10.35
N GLY A 279 0.44 6.02 9.06
CA GLY A 279 -0.89 6.42 8.66
C GLY A 279 -1.92 5.30 8.83
N ASN A 280 -3.19 5.71 8.79
CA ASN A 280 -4.32 4.83 9.02
C ASN A 280 -4.70 4.08 7.74
N MET A 281 -5.27 2.89 7.90
CA MET A 281 -6.00 2.23 6.83
C MET A 281 -7.47 2.18 7.16
N SER A 282 -8.33 2.66 6.25
CA SER A 282 -9.76 2.57 6.50
C SER A 282 -10.61 2.44 5.24
N GLU A 283 -11.67 1.67 5.34
CA GLU A 283 -12.83 1.79 4.46
C GLU A 283 -13.65 3.00 4.95
N ASN A 284 -13.23 4.20 4.54
CA ASN A 284 -13.78 5.48 4.97
C ASN A 284 -15.20 5.66 4.46
N ASN A 285 -16.16 5.23 5.28
CA ASN A 285 -17.56 5.53 5.10
C ASN A 285 -18.09 6.17 6.38
N ASN A 286 -18.75 7.32 6.27
CA ASN A 286 -19.59 7.82 7.37
C ASN A 286 -20.68 6.80 7.74
N TYR A 287 -21.01 5.89 6.79
CA TYR A 287 -22.00 4.81 6.93
C TYR A 287 -21.46 3.55 6.25
N TRP A 288 -21.12 2.52 7.01
CA TRP A 288 -20.46 1.34 6.47
C TRP A 288 -21.42 0.15 6.38
N LEU A 289 -21.44 -0.48 5.21
CA LEU A 289 -21.92 -1.84 4.98
C LEU A 289 -20.82 -2.53 4.15
N SER A 290 -20.34 -3.72 4.56
CA SER A 290 -19.34 -4.53 3.80
C SER A 290 -19.72 -4.73 2.34
N GLN A 291 -21.02 -4.63 2.08
CA GLN A 291 -21.65 -4.70 0.78
C GLN A 291 -21.31 -3.51 -0.13
N HIS A 292 -20.60 -2.46 0.30
CA HIS A 292 -20.14 -1.36 -0.57
C HIS A 292 -18.64 -1.43 -0.89
N GLY A 293 -18.06 -2.59 -0.58
CA GLY A 293 -16.77 -3.04 -1.04
C GLY A 293 -15.65 -2.79 -0.05
N LYS A 294 -14.52 -3.41 -0.36
CA LYS A 294 -13.49 -3.74 0.61
C LYS A 294 -12.13 -3.21 0.19
N LEU A 295 -11.26 -2.91 1.16
CA LEU A 295 -9.86 -2.62 0.92
C LEU A 295 -9.02 -3.86 1.21
N ALA A 296 -8.19 -4.27 0.25
CA ALA A 296 -7.25 -5.37 0.40
C ALA A 296 -5.82 -4.85 0.24
N ILE A 297 -4.89 -5.38 1.04
CA ILE A 297 -3.47 -5.04 0.96
C ILE A 297 -2.72 -6.19 0.30
N VAL A 298 -1.88 -5.86 -0.68
CA VAL A 298 -1.04 -6.83 -1.39
C VAL A 298 0.41 -6.43 -1.26
N MET A 299 1.26 -7.34 -0.76
CA MET A 299 2.70 -7.18 -0.82
C MET A 299 3.27 -7.98 -1.99
N ASN A 300 3.87 -7.27 -2.94
CA ASN A 300 4.45 -7.81 -4.17
C ASN A 300 5.75 -7.07 -4.54
N GLY A 301 6.60 -6.87 -3.54
CA GLY A 301 7.91 -6.23 -3.68
C GLY A 301 9.05 -7.16 -3.26
N THR A 302 10.28 -6.67 -3.31
CA THR A 302 11.46 -7.42 -2.84
C THR A 302 11.89 -7.03 -1.43
N ALA A 303 11.40 -5.91 -0.91
CA ALA A 303 11.74 -5.37 0.40
C ALA A 303 10.52 -5.34 1.35
N SER A 304 10.59 -4.55 2.43
CA SER A 304 9.53 -4.49 3.44
C SER A 304 8.60 -3.27 3.29
N GLN A 305 7.31 -3.46 3.59
CA GLN A 305 6.37 -2.40 3.95
C GLN A 305 5.92 -2.60 5.39
N GLU A 306 6.10 -1.59 6.23
CA GLU A 306 5.60 -1.59 7.61
C GLU A 306 4.51 -0.54 7.80
N PHE A 307 3.49 -0.91 8.58
CA PHE A 307 2.45 -0.02 9.09
C PHE A 307 2.41 -0.09 10.60
N THR A 308 2.82 1.00 11.26
CA THR A 308 2.93 1.06 12.73
C THR A 308 1.68 1.66 13.38
N GLY A 309 0.77 2.24 12.59
CA GLY A 309 -0.49 2.80 13.06
C GLY A 309 -1.43 1.73 13.60
N ASN A 310 -2.15 2.03 14.69
CA ASN A 310 -3.10 1.11 15.35
C ASN A 310 -4.55 1.27 14.84
N SER A 311 -4.73 1.86 13.67
CA SER A 311 -6.02 2.05 13.01
C SER A 311 -5.98 1.42 11.62
N LEU A 312 -6.01 0.09 11.61
CA LEU A 312 -6.10 -0.73 10.41
C LEU A 312 -7.52 -1.30 10.35
N CYS A 313 -8.39 -0.65 9.59
CA CYS A 313 -9.83 -0.88 9.52
C CYS A 313 -10.26 -1.22 8.07
N PHE A 314 -9.93 -2.41 7.59
CA PHE A 314 -10.21 -2.92 6.26
C PHE A 314 -10.61 -4.40 6.30
N GLN A 315 -11.37 -4.89 5.33
CA GLN A 315 -11.93 -6.24 5.33
C GLN A 315 -11.64 -7.06 4.07
N GLY A 316 -10.91 -6.50 3.11
CA GLY A 316 -10.61 -7.15 1.83
C GLY A 316 -9.52 -8.22 1.90
N GLY A 317 -8.89 -8.39 3.06
CA GLY A 317 -7.81 -9.35 3.27
C GLY A 317 -6.42 -8.77 3.07
N VAL A 318 -5.45 -9.63 3.35
CA VAL A 318 -4.03 -9.40 3.13
C VAL A 318 -3.52 -10.49 2.20
N LYS A 319 -2.78 -10.10 1.17
CA LYS A 319 -2.07 -11.02 0.27
C LYS A 319 -0.58 -10.75 0.34
N VAL A 320 0.24 -11.74 0.67
CA VAL A 320 1.70 -11.64 0.65
C VAL A 320 2.25 -12.59 -0.40
N LEU A 321 2.66 -12.00 -1.52
CA LEU A 321 3.18 -12.72 -2.69
C LEU A 321 4.71 -12.79 -2.64
N SER A 322 5.35 -11.70 -2.21
CA SER A 322 6.80 -11.56 -2.05
C SER A 322 7.12 -10.42 -1.06
N GLY A 323 8.38 -10.28 -0.66
CA GLY A 323 8.81 -9.23 0.27
C GLY A 323 8.24 -9.41 1.67
N SER A 324 8.22 -8.36 2.49
CA SER A 324 7.72 -8.43 3.87
C SER A 324 6.63 -7.40 4.13
N LEU A 325 5.48 -7.84 4.64
CA LEU A 325 4.42 -6.93 5.11
C LEU A 325 4.33 -7.01 6.63
N LYS A 326 4.52 -5.86 7.28
CA LYS A 326 4.46 -5.74 8.73
C LYS A 326 3.29 -4.86 9.13
N LEU A 327 2.36 -5.38 9.93
CA LEU A 327 1.20 -4.63 10.42
C LEU A 327 1.24 -4.53 11.94
N ALA A 328 0.77 -3.43 12.52
CA ALA A 328 0.57 -3.34 13.96
C ALA A 328 -0.48 -4.37 14.40
N PHE A 329 -0.17 -5.26 15.33
CA PHE A 329 -1.17 -6.21 15.85
C PHE A 329 -1.94 -5.64 17.04
N ASN A 330 -1.33 -4.71 17.79
CA ASN A 330 -2.02 -3.93 18.81
C ASN A 330 -2.93 -2.87 18.18
N GLN A 331 -4.09 -3.31 17.72
CA GLN A 331 -5.11 -2.46 17.14
C GLN A 331 -5.98 -1.80 18.21
N ASN A 332 -6.38 -0.55 17.97
CA ASN A 332 -7.26 0.17 18.88
C ASN A 332 -8.73 -0.22 18.63
N GLY A 333 -9.31 -0.93 19.61
CA GLY A 333 -10.70 -1.40 19.56
C GLY A 333 -11.75 -0.32 19.31
N ASN A 334 -11.48 0.93 19.70
CA ASN A 334 -12.40 2.06 19.47
C ASN A 334 -12.58 2.39 17.98
N ASN A 335 -11.66 1.98 17.12
CA ASN A 335 -11.75 2.22 15.68
C ASN A 335 -12.75 1.27 14.98
N TYR A 336 -13.22 0.22 15.67
CA TYR A 336 -14.10 -0.81 15.09
C TYR A 336 -15.58 -0.54 15.33
N SER A 337 -15.95 0.74 15.30
CA SER A 337 -17.35 1.18 15.36
C SER A 337 -17.73 1.93 14.09
N HIS A 338 -18.88 1.61 13.52
CA HIS A 338 -19.43 2.30 12.35
C HIS A 338 -20.93 2.52 12.47
N TYR A 339 -21.45 3.48 11.70
CA TYR A 339 -22.89 3.66 11.54
C TYR A 339 -23.38 2.89 10.31
N ARG A 340 -24.58 2.28 10.37
CA ARG A 340 -25.20 1.63 9.19
C ARG A 340 -26.20 2.52 8.46
N ASP A 341 -26.69 3.56 9.12
CA ASP A 341 -27.69 4.46 8.57
C ASP A 341 -27.20 5.91 8.59
N SER A 342 -27.53 6.63 7.52
CA SER A 342 -27.39 8.06 7.27
C SER A 342 -27.83 8.96 8.44
N GLY A 343 -28.78 8.51 9.27
CA GLY A 343 -29.23 9.22 10.47
C GLY A 343 -28.33 9.08 11.69
N ARG A 344 -27.24 8.29 11.62
CA ARG A 344 -26.37 7.91 12.75
C ARG A 344 -27.11 7.23 13.92
N THR A 345 -28.25 6.64 13.63
CA THR A 345 -29.18 5.98 14.58
C THR A 345 -28.83 4.53 14.82
N ILE A 346 -28.21 3.86 13.84
CA ILE A 346 -27.78 2.47 13.97
C ILE A 346 -26.26 2.44 14.02
N SER A 347 -25.71 2.05 15.16
CA SER A 347 -24.26 1.84 15.35
C SER A 347 -23.93 0.36 15.48
N VAL A 348 -22.76 -0.02 14.99
CA VAL A 348 -22.24 -1.37 15.08
C VAL A 348 -20.86 -1.30 15.68
N THR A 349 -20.66 -2.04 16.76
CA THR A 349 -19.35 -2.21 17.39
C THR A 349 -18.99 -3.68 17.34
N TYR A 350 -17.85 -3.99 16.74
CA TYR A 350 -17.37 -5.37 16.72
C TYR A 350 -16.77 -5.76 18.07
N MET A 351 -17.01 -7.00 18.52
CA MET A 351 -16.64 -7.52 19.85
C MET A 351 -16.35 -9.04 19.84
N THR A 352 -15.71 -9.54 20.89
CA THR A 352 -15.63 -10.98 21.23
C THR A 352 -16.73 -11.39 22.22
N GLN A 353 -17.12 -12.68 22.23
CA GLN A 353 -18.30 -13.24 22.91
C GLN A 353 -18.50 -12.81 24.38
N GLU A 354 -17.42 -12.55 25.13
CA GLU A 354 -17.49 -12.21 26.56
C GLU A 354 -17.48 -10.70 26.86
N GLY A 355 -17.47 -9.83 25.84
CA GLY A 355 -17.31 -8.38 26.04
C GLY A 355 -15.96 -7.96 26.65
N GLY A 356 -15.00 -8.89 26.74
CA GLY A 356 -13.64 -8.66 27.18
C GLY A 356 -12.86 -7.78 26.21
N SER A 357 -12.05 -6.87 26.76
CA SER A 357 -11.37 -5.79 26.05
C SER A 357 -10.07 -6.17 25.32
N THR A 358 -9.79 -7.46 25.10
CA THR A 358 -8.41 -7.92 24.81
C THR A 358 -8.18 -8.73 23.53
N ARG A 359 -9.07 -8.68 22.53
CA ARG A 359 -8.80 -9.29 21.21
C ARG A 359 -9.33 -8.42 20.07
N THR A 360 -8.65 -8.42 18.91
CA THR A 360 -9.11 -7.70 17.70
C THR A 360 -10.52 -8.10 17.38
N THR A 361 -11.41 -7.13 17.32
CA THR A 361 -12.84 -7.42 17.43
C THR A 361 -13.53 -7.67 16.09
N TYR A 362 -12.91 -7.30 14.97
CA TYR A 362 -13.42 -7.51 13.60
C TYR A 362 -12.41 -8.26 12.71
N SER A 363 -12.86 -8.90 11.63
CA SER A 363 -12.00 -9.60 10.68
C SER A 363 -11.46 -8.67 9.60
N HIS A 364 -10.16 -8.81 9.29
CA HIS A 364 -9.51 -8.12 8.18
C HIS A 364 -9.71 -8.78 6.82
N GLY A 365 -10.53 -9.84 6.74
CA GLY A 365 -10.64 -10.71 5.56
C GLY A 365 -9.69 -11.90 5.65
N ASP A 366 -9.35 -12.53 4.53
CA ASP A 366 -8.41 -13.66 4.51
C ASP A 366 -6.95 -13.17 4.54
N LEU A 367 -6.06 -13.92 5.20
CA LEU A 367 -4.63 -13.87 4.95
C LEU A 367 -4.29 -14.90 3.87
N GLU A 368 -3.85 -14.45 2.71
CA GLU A 368 -3.31 -15.32 1.66
C GLU A 368 -1.80 -15.12 1.57
N ILE A 369 -1.04 -16.18 1.78
CA ILE A 369 0.42 -16.12 1.75
C ILE A 369 0.95 -17.19 0.80
N SER A 370 1.65 -16.73 -0.23
CA SER A 370 2.26 -17.57 -1.27
C SER A 370 3.77 -17.40 -1.35
N GLY A 371 4.31 -16.39 -0.68
CA GLY A 371 5.73 -16.11 -0.58
C GLY A 371 5.97 -15.02 0.46
N GLY A 372 7.21 -14.54 0.56
CA GLY A 372 7.55 -13.42 1.44
C GLY A 372 7.31 -13.71 2.93
N GLU A 373 7.08 -12.64 3.70
CA GLU A 373 6.79 -12.68 5.13
C GLU A 373 5.58 -11.79 5.48
N PHE A 374 4.67 -12.32 6.28
CA PHE A 374 3.68 -11.53 7.01
C PHE A 374 4.08 -11.47 8.49
N SER A 375 4.16 -10.28 9.08
CA SER A 375 4.59 -10.15 10.47
C SER A 375 3.96 -8.97 11.22
N SER A 376 4.14 -8.98 12.54
CA SER A 376 3.81 -7.84 13.39
C SER A 376 4.86 -6.73 13.27
N SER A 377 4.43 -5.47 13.26
CA SER A 377 5.33 -4.32 13.40
C SER A 377 6.02 -4.31 14.77
N SER A 378 7.36 -4.29 14.78
CA SER A 378 8.15 -4.20 16.03
C SER A 378 7.97 -2.86 16.74
N ASN A 379 7.50 -1.84 16.00
CA ASN A 379 7.23 -0.49 16.50
C ASN A 379 5.82 -0.34 17.08
N ALA A 380 5.02 -1.40 17.08
CA ALA A 380 3.71 -1.46 17.72
C ALA A 380 3.76 -2.32 19.00
N GLY A 381 2.77 -2.14 19.88
CA GLY A 381 2.56 -3.05 21.00
C GLY A 381 2.21 -4.47 20.54
N TYR A 382 2.21 -5.42 21.48
CA TYR A 382 1.76 -6.79 21.24
C TYR A 382 0.25 -6.87 21.07
N GLY A 383 -0.23 -7.76 20.21
CA GLY A 383 -1.68 -7.98 20.05
C GLY A 383 -2.05 -9.20 19.23
N ALA A 384 -3.35 -9.43 19.10
CA ALA A 384 -3.89 -10.38 18.14
C ALA A 384 -4.22 -9.67 16.83
N PHE A 385 -4.05 -10.32 15.69
CA PHE A 385 -4.56 -9.83 14.41
C PHE A 385 -5.56 -10.82 13.83
N ARG A 386 -6.81 -10.39 13.62
CA ARG A 386 -7.89 -11.27 13.20
C ARG A 386 -8.04 -11.33 11.68
N PHE A 387 -8.08 -12.56 11.17
CA PHE A 387 -8.46 -12.88 9.80
C PHE A 387 -9.68 -13.81 9.81
N THR A 388 -10.33 -13.95 8.67
CA THR A 388 -11.36 -14.97 8.47
C THR A 388 -10.69 -16.33 8.29
N ASN A 389 -9.78 -16.43 7.32
CA ASN A 389 -9.01 -17.65 7.06
C ASN A 389 -7.52 -17.33 6.86
N ILE A 390 -6.69 -18.37 6.98
CA ILE A 390 -5.33 -18.36 6.42
C ILE A 390 -5.30 -19.31 5.22
N LYS A 391 -4.94 -18.81 4.04
CA LYS A 391 -4.69 -19.59 2.83
C LYS A 391 -3.20 -19.63 2.55
N TYR A 392 -2.58 -20.77 2.80
CA TYR A 392 -1.13 -20.94 2.73
C TYR A 392 -0.71 -21.71 1.48
N SER A 393 0.23 -21.16 0.72
CA SER A 393 0.94 -21.88 -0.35
C SER A 393 2.47 -21.74 -0.29
N GLY A 394 2.98 -20.81 0.52
CA GLY A 394 4.41 -20.56 0.72
C GLY A 394 4.63 -19.34 1.61
N GLY A 395 5.89 -18.98 1.86
CA GLY A 395 6.24 -17.82 2.69
C GLY A 395 6.25 -18.12 4.20
N THR A 396 6.41 -17.06 5.00
CA THR A 396 6.62 -17.14 6.46
C THR A 396 5.66 -16.24 7.22
N ILE A 397 5.11 -16.71 8.34
CA ILE A 397 4.37 -15.90 9.30
C ILE A 397 5.29 -15.63 10.49
N ALA A 398 5.60 -14.37 10.81
CA ALA A 398 6.45 -14.04 11.96
C ALA A 398 5.64 -13.43 13.11
N LEU A 399 5.90 -13.91 14.32
CA LEU A 399 5.25 -13.46 15.57
C LEU A 399 6.31 -13.16 16.63
N ARG A 400 6.09 -12.12 17.43
CA ARG A 400 6.91 -11.83 18.61
C ARG A 400 6.32 -12.51 19.84
N LEU A 401 7.11 -13.26 20.59
CA LEU A 401 6.67 -14.08 21.71
C LEU A 401 7.55 -13.82 22.94
N ASP A 402 7.60 -12.58 23.45
CA ASP A 402 8.49 -12.17 24.56
C ASP A 402 8.01 -12.62 25.95
N GLY A 403 6.77 -13.09 26.08
CA GLY A 403 6.25 -13.61 27.34
C GLY A 403 4.74 -13.84 27.32
N ALA A 404 4.22 -14.44 28.38
CA ALA A 404 2.79 -14.81 28.49
C ALA A 404 1.80 -13.63 28.33
N THR A 405 2.23 -12.40 28.60
CA THR A 405 1.41 -11.18 28.41
C THR A 405 1.94 -10.26 27.32
N SER A 406 3.01 -10.66 26.63
CA SER A 406 3.78 -9.84 25.69
C SER A 406 4.04 -10.67 24.44
N MET A 407 2.97 -11.01 23.73
CA MET A 407 3.06 -11.86 22.55
C MET A 407 2.05 -11.47 21.48
N ASP A 408 2.43 -11.69 20.23
CA ASP A 408 1.56 -11.56 19.08
C ASP A 408 0.87 -12.89 18.75
N SER A 409 -0.34 -12.82 18.22
CA SER A 409 -1.11 -14.00 17.80
C SER A 409 -2.01 -13.70 16.61
N ILE A 410 -2.52 -14.75 15.98
CA ILE A 410 -3.56 -14.67 14.96
C ILE A 410 -4.88 -15.21 15.53
N ASP A 411 -5.97 -14.56 15.19
CA ASP A 411 -7.31 -14.96 15.61
C ASP A 411 -8.18 -15.27 14.39
N LEU A 412 -8.76 -16.48 14.35
CA LEU A 412 -9.69 -16.95 13.31
C LEU A 412 -11.06 -17.31 13.92
N THR A 413 -11.31 -16.94 15.17
CA THR A 413 -12.55 -17.30 15.89
C THR A 413 -13.75 -16.49 15.44
N THR A 414 -14.93 -17.03 15.72
CA THR A 414 -16.21 -16.34 15.57
C THR A 414 -16.22 -15.03 16.34
N TYR A 415 -16.81 -14.01 15.72
CA TYR A 415 -16.91 -12.68 16.28
C TYR A 415 -18.30 -12.10 16.15
N TYR A 416 -18.55 -11.00 16.85
CA TYR A 416 -19.90 -10.48 17.01
C TYR A 416 -19.96 -9.00 16.70
N GLY A 417 -21.00 -8.57 15.99
CA GLY A 417 -21.38 -7.18 15.86
C GLY A 417 -22.46 -6.84 16.87
N ARG A 418 -22.18 -5.97 17.83
CA ARG A 418 -23.21 -5.33 18.66
C ARG A 418 -23.90 -4.29 17.80
N VAL A 419 -25.12 -4.55 17.36
CA VAL A 419 -25.93 -3.63 16.56
C VAL A 419 -26.88 -2.90 17.50
N ALA A 420 -26.66 -1.60 17.69
CA ALA A 420 -27.53 -0.74 18.49
C ALA A 420 -28.33 0.19 17.59
N ASP A 421 -29.64 -0.02 17.56
CA ASP A 421 -30.63 0.78 16.84
C ASP A 421 -31.34 1.73 17.81
N SER A 422 -31.14 3.03 17.63
CA SER A 422 -31.82 4.08 18.41
C SER A 422 -32.81 4.90 17.58
N SER A 423 -33.25 4.38 16.43
CA SER A 423 -34.15 5.10 15.50
C SER A 423 -35.53 5.40 16.08
N SER A 424 -35.98 4.60 17.05
CA SER A 424 -37.27 4.76 17.75
C SER A 424 -37.22 5.72 18.95
N GLY A 425 -36.04 6.22 19.33
CA GLY A 425 -35.82 6.99 20.56
C GLY A 425 -35.48 6.14 21.80
N GLU A 426 -35.55 4.81 21.70
CA GLU A 426 -35.04 3.85 22.68
C GLU A 426 -33.96 2.98 22.01
N GLU A 427 -32.88 2.64 22.73
CA GLU A 427 -31.82 1.79 22.18
C GLU A 427 -32.24 0.31 22.20
N VAL A 428 -32.38 -0.29 21.02
CA VAL A 428 -32.59 -1.73 20.83
C VAL A 428 -31.27 -2.36 20.39
N VAL A 429 -30.77 -3.33 21.17
CA VAL A 429 -29.50 -4.02 20.89
C VAL A 429 -29.77 -5.41 20.33
N THR A 430 -29.19 -5.71 19.18
CA THR A 430 -29.12 -7.05 18.59
C THR A 430 -27.67 -7.46 18.38
N TRP A 431 -27.44 -8.77 18.29
CA TRP A 431 -26.10 -9.32 18.10
C TRP A 431 -26.06 -10.09 16.79
N GLU A 432 -25.14 -9.70 15.92
CA GLU A 432 -24.85 -10.42 14.69
C GLU A 432 -23.62 -11.29 14.88
N THR A 433 -23.73 -12.55 14.48
CA THR A 433 -22.63 -13.51 14.55
C THR A 433 -21.97 -13.63 13.20
N PHE A 434 -20.65 -13.51 13.19
CA PHE A 434 -19.80 -13.70 12.03
C PHE A 434 -18.93 -14.92 12.30
N ALA A 435 -19.14 -15.97 11.50
CA ALA A 435 -18.41 -17.22 11.66
C ALA A 435 -16.90 -16.98 11.50
N GLY A 436 -16.13 -17.59 12.39
CA GLY A 436 -14.70 -17.76 12.22
C GLY A 436 -14.37 -18.66 11.03
N GLY A 437 -13.08 -18.83 10.79
CA GLY A 437 -12.60 -19.71 9.74
C GLY A 437 -11.43 -20.58 10.19
N THR A 438 -10.65 -21.03 9.22
CA THR A 438 -9.61 -22.03 9.44
C THR A 438 -8.34 -21.75 8.65
N VAL A 439 -7.36 -22.62 8.80
CA VAL A 439 -6.13 -22.63 8.02
C VAL A 439 -6.28 -23.65 6.91
N THR A 440 -6.12 -23.21 5.66
CA THR A 440 -6.11 -24.07 4.48
C THR A 440 -4.72 -24.06 3.87
N ARG A 441 -4.17 -25.24 3.59
CA ARG A 441 -2.93 -25.40 2.83
C ARG A 441 -3.27 -25.78 1.38
N MET A 442 -2.80 -25.01 0.41
CA MET A 442 -2.97 -25.34 -1.00
C MET A 442 -2.25 -26.65 -1.35
N GLU A 443 -2.78 -27.37 -2.35
CA GLU A 443 -2.16 -28.60 -2.85
C GLU A 443 -0.72 -28.33 -3.31
N GLY A 444 0.21 -29.20 -2.90
CA GLY A 444 1.63 -29.07 -3.22
C GLY A 444 2.42 -28.05 -2.40
N ALA A 445 1.76 -27.29 -1.51
CA ALA A 445 2.46 -26.38 -0.61
C ALA A 445 3.30 -27.14 0.44
N GLY A 446 4.42 -26.53 0.84
CA GLY A 446 5.26 -27.03 1.92
C GLY A 446 4.62 -26.91 3.31
N LYS A 447 5.42 -27.11 4.35
CA LYS A 447 4.98 -26.85 5.72
C LYS A 447 4.67 -25.36 5.92
N ILE A 448 3.63 -25.07 6.69
CA ILE A 448 3.31 -23.72 7.14
C ILE A 448 4.46 -23.25 8.04
N THR A 449 5.15 -22.21 7.59
CA THR A 449 6.41 -21.78 8.19
C THR A 449 6.19 -20.57 9.09
N PHE A 450 6.67 -20.68 10.33
CA PHE A 450 6.71 -19.59 11.29
C PHE A 450 8.13 -19.07 11.53
N ASN A 451 8.22 -17.80 11.91
CA ASN A 451 9.41 -17.22 12.49
C ASN A 451 9.07 -16.55 13.82
N PHE A 452 9.42 -17.19 14.93
CA PHE A 452 9.23 -16.66 16.27
C PHE A 452 10.42 -15.80 16.68
N THR A 453 10.12 -14.61 17.19
CA THR A 453 11.11 -13.62 17.63
C THR A 453 10.82 -13.17 19.07
N GLY A 454 11.76 -12.48 19.70
CA GLY A 454 11.67 -12.07 21.10
C GLY A 454 12.44 -13.00 22.06
N ASP A 455 12.19 -12.88 23.36
CA ASP A 455 12.68 -13.82 24.36
C ASP A 455 11.90 -15.14 24.30
N LEU A 456 12.49 -16.18 23.73
CA LEU A 456 11.84 -17.50 23.55
C LEU A 456 12.14 -18.49 24.69
N VAL A 457 12.99 -18.12 25.67
CA VAL A 457 13.43 -19.05 26.73
C VAL A 457 12.26 -19.52 27.59
N TRP A 458 11.26 -18.67 27.79
CA TRP A 458 10.05 -19.02 28.54
C TRP A 458 9.16 -20.04 27.85
N LEU A 459 9.46 -20.47 26.61
CA LEU A 459 8.72 -21.51 25.89
C LEU A 459 9.39 -22.88 25.98
N VAL A 460 10.51 -23.00 26.69
CA VAL A 460 11.25 -24.25 26.89
C VAL A 460 10.57 -25.15 27.91
N ASP A 461 10.69 -26.46 27.71
CA ASP A 461 10.36 -27.50 28.69
C ASP A 461 8.89 -27.56 29.15
N TYR A 462 7.97 -26.97 28.37
CA TYR A 462 6.53 -27.04 28.63
C TYR A 462 5.99 -28.47 28.78
N GLU A 463 6.50 -29.41 28.00
CA GLU A 463 6.11 -30.82 28.06
C GLU A 463 6.47 -31.45 29.42
N SER A 464 7.62 -31.09 29.99
CA SER A 464 8.05 -31.56 31.30
C SER A 464 7.17 -31.02 32.44
N GLU A 465 6.51 -29.88 32.20
CA GLU A 465 5.58 -29.23 33.12
C GLU A 465 4.11 -29.60 32.86
N GLY A 466 3.82 -30.48 31.89
CA GLY A 466 2.46 -30.87 31.49
C GLY A 466 1.65 -29.74 30.83
N LYS A 467 2.33 -28.72 30.28
CA LYS A 467 1.70 -27.58 29.60
C LYS A 467 1.66 -27.81 28.08
N GLN A 468 0.62 -27.27 27.44
CA GLN A 468 0.30 -27.49 26.01
C GLN A 468 1.08 -26.61 25.03
N GLY A 469 1.94 -25.73 25.54
CA GLY A 469 2.61 -24.65 24.81
C GLY A 469 1.85 -23.32 24.94
N VAL A 470 2.25 -22.33 24.14
CA VAL A 470 1.56 -21.05 24.00
C VAL A 470 0.69 -21.04 22.75
N LYS A 471 -0.54 -20.53 22.85
CA LYS A 471 -1.46 -20.43 21.71
C LYS A 471 -1.06 -19.28 20.79
N ILE A 472 -0.77 -19.59 19.53
CA ILE A 472 -0.37 -18.62 18.50
C ILE A 472 -1.44 -18.38 17.43
N ILE A 473 -2.34 -19.35 17.23
CA ILE A 473 -3.54 -19.20 16.40
C ILE A 473 -4.75 -19.66 17.21
N SER A 474 -5.81 -18.87 17.23
CA SER A 474 -7.11 -19.26 17.80
C SER A 474 -8.12 -19.60 16.69
N TRP A 475 -8.92 -20.65 16.87
CA TRP A 475 -10.02 -21.04 15.97
C TRP A 475 -11.17 -21.65 16.78
N ASP A 476 -12.36 -21.77 16.17
CA ASP A 476 -13.56 -22.29 16.87
C ASP A 476 -13.64 -23.83 16.91
N ALA A 477 -12.93 -24.50 15.99
CA ALA A 477 -12.91 -25.95 15.90
C ALA A 477 -11.61 -26.44 15.25
N LEU A 478 -11.19 -27.66 15.63
CA LEU A 478 -10.00 -28.31 15.10
C LEU A 478 -10.07 -28.42 13.56
N PRO A 479 -9.05 -27.93 12.83
CA PRO A 479 -8.95 -28.14 11.39
C PRO A 479 -8.80 -29.64 11.08
N GLN A 480 -9.70 -30.21 10.27
CA GLN A 480 -9.72 -31.66 10.02
C GLN A 480 -8.55 -32.16 9.16
N GLU A 481 -7.94 -31.28 8.36
CA GLU A 481 -6.91 -31.63 7.37
C GLU A 481 -5.49 -31.25 7.81
N LEU A 482 -5.31 -30.78 9.05
CA LEU A 482 -4.01 -30.37 9.57
C LEU A 482 -3.57 -31.24 10.74
N SER A 483 -2.25 -31.42 10.81
CA SER A 483 -1.53 -32.11 11.87
C SER A 483 -0.35 -31.26 12.35
N ALA A 484 0.25 -31.63 13.47
CA ALA A 484 1.44 -30.94 13.98
C ALA A 484 2.60 -30.93 12.97
N ASP A 485 2.71 -31.98 12.16
CA ASP A 485 3.74 -32.14 11.15
C ASP A 485 3.60 -31.16 9.97
N ASP A 486 2.45 -30.52 9.79
CA ASP A 486 2.23 -29.53 8.75
C ASP A 486 2.84 -28.16 9.08
N PHE A 487 3.40 -28.00 10.28
CA PHE A 487 3.99 -26.76 10.77
C PHE A 487 5.49 -26.88 10.99
N THR A 488 6.20 -25.75 10.85
CA THR A 488 7.62 -25.64 11.17
C THR A 488 7.96 -24.22 11.60
N ALA A 489 9.04 -24.05 12.35
CA ALA A 489 9.55 -22.74 12.71
C ALA A 489 11.08 -22.70 12.79
N ASN A 490 11.61 -21.50 12.98
CA ASN A 490 13.02 -21.28 13.28
C ASN A 490 13.46 -22.04 14.55
N ARG A 491 14.70 -22.53 14.51
CA ARG A 491 15.43 -22.92 15.72
C ARG A 491 15.90 -21.67 16.44
N TYR A 492 16.11 -21.78 17.73
CA TYR A 492 16.84 -20.76 18.47
C TYR A 492 17.85 -21.42 19.40
N SER A 493 18.96 -20.73 19.63
CA SER A 493 20.03 -21.20 20.50
C SER A 493 20.06 -20.34 21.76
N SER A 494 20.18 -20.96 22.93
CA SER A 494 20.31 -20.26 24.20
C SER A 494 21.17 -21.06 25.16
N SER A 495 22.05 -20.37 25.89
CA SER A 495 22.92 -20.98 26.91
C SER A 495 23.80 -22.15 26.43
N GLY A 496 24.05 -22.26 25.12
CA GLY A 496 24.86 -23.33 24.52
C GLY A 496 24.05 -24.48 23.93
N ASP A 497 22.75 -24.52 24.18
CA ASP A 497 21.82 -25.52 23.65
C ASP A 497 21.05 -24.97 22.44
N ASP A 498 20.76 -25.86 21.50
CA ASP A 498 19.86 -25.58 20.39
C ASP A 498 18.47 -26.11 20.72
N TYR A 499 17.43 -25.34 20.39
CA TYR A 499 16.05 -25.72 20.60
C TYR A 499 15.27 -25.75 19.28
N MET A 500 14.35 -26.71 19.15
CA MET A 500 13.43 -26.81 18.03
C MET A 500 11.99 -26.61 18.49
N ALA A 501 11.20 -25.93 17.66
CA ALA A 501 9.78 -25.71 17.93
C ALA A 501 9.00 -27.02 17.76
N GLN A 502 8.08 -27.26 18.69
CA GLN A 502 7.08 -28.32 18.64
C GLN A 502 5.70 -27.69 18.57
N PHE A 503 4.81 -28.32 17.79
CA PHE A 503 3.45 -27.85 17.59
C PHE A 503 2.45 -28.84 18.15
N ALA A 504 1.36 -28.31 18.71
CA ALA A 504 0.21 -29.09 19.13
C ALA A 504 -1.06 -28.42 18.62
N LEU A 505 -1.99 -29.22 18.10
CA LEU A 505 -3.30 -28.75 17.64
C LEU A 505 -4.36 -29.23 18.62
N TYR A 506 -5.23 -28.31 19.02
CA TYR A 506 -6.41 -28.58 19.82
C TYR A 506 -7.65 -28.02 19.13
N ASP A 507 -8.81 -28.30 19.70
CA ASP A 507 -10.10 -27.78 19.24
C ASP A 507 -10.17 -26.25 19.22
N ASP A 508 -9.36 -25.59 20.04
CA ASP A 508 -9.40 -24.14 20.26
C ASP A 508 -8.18 -23.36 19.74
N GLY A 509 -7.17 -24.04 19.17
CA GLY A 509 -6.03 -23.35 18.56
C GLY A 509 -4.80 -24.20 18.22
N LEU A 510 -3.82 -23.52 17.60
CA LEU A 510 -2.46 -23.99 17.39
C LEU A 510 -1.56 -23.48 18.51
N TYR A 511 -0.82 -24.40 19.13
CA TYR A 511 0.10 -24.12 20.21
C TYR A 511 1.53 -24.44 19.82
N VAL A 512 2.48 -23.70 20.39
CA VAL A 512 3.91 -23.91 20.19
C VAL A 512 4.67 -23.92 21.51
N TYR A 513 5.70 -24.75 21.58
CA TYR A 513 6.73 -24.72 22.62
C TYR A 513 8.06 -25.14 22.02
N TYR A 514 9.14 -25.07 22.81
CA TYR A 514 10.47 -25.45 22.36
C TYR A 514 11.04 -26.60 23.20
N THR A 515 11.71 -27.53 22.51
CA THR A 515 12.41 -28.67 23.11
C THR A 515 13.86 -28.66 22.73
N ALA A 516 14.74 -29.03 23.65
CA ALA A 516 16.16 -29.15 23.37
C ALA A 516 16.41 -30.16 22.24
N VAL A 517 17.28 -29.80 21.30
CA VAL A 517 17.79 -30.71 20.28
C VAL A 517 18.82 -31.61 20.96
N PRO A 518 18.65 -32.95 20.96
CA PRO A 518 19.61 -33.84 21.61
C PRO A 518 21.02 -33.62 21.07
N GLU A 519 22.00 -33.47 21.96
CA GLU A 519 23.37 -33.25 21.53
C GLU A 519 23.89 -34.48 20.75
N PRO A 520 24.82 -34.30 19.78
CA PRO A 520 25.45 -35.43 19.09
C PRO A 520 26.09 -36.46 20.03
N ALA A 521 26.57 -36.03 21.21
CA ALA A 521 27.13 -36.91 22.22
C ALA A 521 26.08 -37.80 22.89
N GLU A 522 24.88 -37.27 23.18
CA GLU A 522 23.77 -38.04 23.74
C GLU A 522 23.26 -39.08 22.75
N LEU A 523 23.16 -38.70 21.47
CA LEU A 523 22.86 -39.64 20.39
C LEU A 523 23.95 -40.71 20.26
N ALA A 524 25.23 -40.34 20.36
CA ALA A 524 26.34 -41.30 20.32
C ALA A 524 26.31 -42.27 21.51
N VAL A 525 25.93 -41.82 22.71
CA VAL A 525 25.74 -42.68 23.90
C VAL A 525 24.57 -43.64 23.70
N LEU A 526 23.44 -43.18 23.16
CA LEU A 526 22.29 -44.03 22.86
C LEU A 526 22.66 -45.11 21.82
N PHE A 527 23.29 -44.72 20.72
CA PHE A 527 23.76 -45.67 19.70
C PHE A 527 24.85 -46.61 20.24
N GLY A 528 25.73 -46.11 21.11
CA GLY A 528 26.74 -46.91 21.80
C GLY A 528 26.11 -47.97 22.73
N ALA A 529 25.06 -47.61 23.48
CA ALA A 529 24.33 -48.53 24.34
C ALA A 529 23.59 -49.61 23.54
N ILE A 530 22.95 -49.24 22.42
CA ILE A 530 22.32 -50.20 21.50
C ILE A 530 23.36 -51.14 20.91
N ALA A 531 24.51 -50.62 20.47
CA ALA A 531 25.61 -51.43 19.94
C ALA A 531 26.14 -52.44 20.97
N LEU A 532 26.29 -52.02 22.23
CA LEU A 532 26.68 -52.90 23.35
C LEU A 532 25.61 -53.97 23.64
N GLY A 533 24.33 -53.60 23.59
CA GLY A 533 23.21 -54.54 23.75
C GLY A 533 23.18 -55.61 22.65
N VAL A 534 23.37 -55.20 21.38
CA VAL A 534 23.47 -56.12 20.24
C VAL A 534 24.71 -57.02 20.35
N ALA A 535 25.86 -56.47 20.77
CA ALA A 535 27.08 -57.23 20.98
C ALA A 535 26.91 -58.28 22.10
N ALA A 536 26.29 -57.91 23.22
CA ALA A 536 25.99 -58.82 24.32
C ALA A 536 25.00 -59.92 23.91
N TRP A 537 23.97 -59.59 23.13
CA TRP A 537 23.02 -60.57 22.59
C TRP A 537 23.70 -61.56 21.64
N ARG A 538 24.55 -61.07 20.72
CA ARG A 538 25.35 -61.94 19.84
C ARG A 538 26.28 -62.87 20.63
N ARG A 539 26.91 -62.36 21.70
CA ARG A 539 27.78 -63.17 22.57
C ARG A 539 27.02 -64.27 23.31
N ARG A 540 25.78 -64.00 23.73
CA ARG A 540 24.87 -65.01 24.30
C ARG A 540 24.41 -66.05 23.27
N LYS A 541 24.26 -65.66 22.00
CA LYS A 541 23.86 -66.56 20.91
C LYS A 541 25.00 -67.44 20.38
N ALA A 542 26.25 -66.98 20.47
CA ALA A 542 27.45 -67.72 20.08
C ALA A 542 28.03 -68.60 21.21
N GLY A 543 27.55 -68.42 22.45
CA GLY A 543 27.89 -69.25 23.62
C GLY A 543 26.87 -70.34 23.95
N ARG A 544 25.86 -70.54 23.10
CA ARG A 544 25.01 -71.74 22.99
C ARG A 544 25.37 -72.43 21.68
#